data_AF-A0A9X0SPA8-F1
#
_entry.id   AF-A0A9X0SPA8-F1
#
_cell.length_a   1.000
_cell.length_b   1.000
_cell.length_c   1.000
_cell.angle_alpha   90.00
_cell.angle_beta   90.00
_cell.angle_gamma   90.00
#
_symmetry.space_group_name_H-M   'P 1'
#
loop_
_entity.id
_entity.type
_entity.pdbx_description
1 polymer ?
#
loop_
_entity_poly.entity_id
_entity_poly.type
_entity_poly.pdbx_seq_one_letter_code
_entity_poly.pdbx_strand_id
1 'polypeptide(L)'
;MNMFIGATLRQRMLSLGYDMNRLSKESTVDIHIVNGLLNNALSIKQVHEVDMDYICQVLMCEPVYFTNSSIREKDMVYNSPKQEVKSNRIKANLISFASDLGFIMELSRESKSNNKRHY
;
A
#
# COMPACT_ATOMS: atom_id res chain seq x y z
N MET A 1 7.63 -17.27 11.28
CA MET A 1 7.75 -17.43 9.82
C MET A 1 8.07 -16.05 9.23
N ASN A 2 9.20 -15.93 8.53
CA ASN A 2 9.61 -14.69 7.86
C ASN A 2 8.69 -14.46 6.67
N MET A 3 8.12 -13.27 6.56
CA MET A 3 7.18 -12.93 5.50
C MET A 3 7.91 -12.10 4.45
N PHE A 4 8.43 -12.79 3.45
CA PHE A 4 9.12 -12.19 2.31
C PHE A 4 8.13 -11.77 1.24
N ILE A 5 8.28 -10.55 0.71
CA ILE A 5 7.29 -9.91 -0.15
C ILE A 5 7.86 -9.48 -1.51
N GLY A 6 9.13 -9.78 -1.81
CA GLY A 6 9.85 -9.17 -2.94
C GLY A 6 9.16 -9.33 -4.30
N ALA A 7 8.56 -10.50 -4.57
CA ALA A 7 7.82 -10.74 -5.80
C ALA A 7 6.55 -9.87 -5.90
N THR A 8 5.75 -9.82 -4.84
CA THR A 8 4.51 -9.04 -4.76
C THR A 8 4.79 -7.54 -4.79
N LEU A 9 5.84 -7.09 -4.09
CA LEU A 9 6.31 -5.71 -4.10
C LEU A 9 6.73 -5.30 -5.52
N ARG A 10 7.55 -6.11 -6.18
CA ARG A 10 7.99 -5.86 -7.56
C ARG A 10 6.81 -5.79 -8.52
N GLN A 11 5.86 -6.72 -8.42
CA GLN A 11 4.67 -6.70 -9.25
C GLN A 11 3.89 -5.39 -9.08
N ARG A 12 3.63 -4.96 -7.83
CA ARG A 12 2.91 -3.72 -7.54
C ARG A 12 3.64 -2.50 -8.08
N MET A 13 4.96 -2.43 -7.90
CA MET A 13 5.81 -1.36 -8.44
C MET A 13 5.67 -1.28 -9.97
N LEU A 14 5.82 -2.41 -10.67
CA LEU A 14 5.73 -2.45 -12.13
C LEU A 14 4.34 -2.03 -12.62
N SER A 15 3.26 -2.50 -11.98
CA SER A 15 1.89 -2.11 -12.32
C SER A 15 1.64 -0.60 -12.21
N LEU A 16 2.43 0.10 -11.39
CA LEU A 16 2.34 1.54 -11.16
C LEU A 16 3.49 2.34 -11.81
N GLY A 17 4.39 1.68 -12.54
CA GLY A 17 5.51 2.34 -13.23
C GLY A 17 6.59 2.87 -12.29
N TYR A 18 6.87 2.13 -11.21
CA TYR A 18 7.96 2.39 -10.28
C TYR A 18 9.12 1.43 -10.52
N ASP A 19 10.33 1.98 -10.54
CA ASP A 19 11.54 1.23 -10.26
C ASP A 19 11.99 1.45 -8.81
N MET A 20 13.04 0.76 -8.39
CA MET A 20 13.56 0.82 -7.02
C MET A 20 14.02 2.22 -6.63
N ASN A 21 14.75 2.92 -7.51
CA ASN A 21 15.29 4.25 -7.24
C ASN A 21 14.15 5.26 -7.04
N ARG A 22 13.15 5.19 -7.90
CA ARG A 22 11.97 6.04 -7.85
C ARG A 22 11.15 5.78 -6.59
N LEU A 23 10.92 4.51 -6.25
CA LEU A 23 10.19 4.16 -5.02
C LEU A 23 10.91 4.69 -3.79
N SER A 24 12.21 4.40 -3.64
CA SER A 24 13.03 4.89 -2.53
C SER A 24 12.99 6.42 -2.42
N LYS A 25 13.13 7.12 -3.54
CA LYS A 25 13.08 8.59 -3.57
C LYS A 25 11.72 9.14 -3.17
N GLU A 26 10.63 8.63 -3.74
CA GLU A 26 9.28 9.16 -3.49
C GLU A 26 8.76 8.77 -2.09
N SER A 27 9.14 7.59 -1.56
CA SER A 27 8.75 7.17 -0.21
C SER A 27 9.68 7.69 0.88
N THR A 28 10.82 8.30 0.51
CA THR A 28 11.89 8.71 1.44
C THR A 28 12.52 7.56 2.25
N VAL A 29 12.30 6.31 1.83
CA VAL A 29 12.85 5.12 2.48
C VAL A 29 14.20 4.79 1.87
N ASP A 30 15.15 4.39 2.72
CA ASP A 30 16.50 4.01 2.30
C ASP A 30 16.45 2.94 1.20
N ILE A 31 17.21 3.18 0.12
CA ILE A 31 17.29 2.27 -1.02
C ILE A 31 17.73 0.86 -0.63
N HIS A 32 18.55 0.72 0.41
CA HIS A 32 18.99 -0.58 0.95
C HIS A 32 17.83 -1.35 1.58
N ILE A 33 16.86 -0.67 2.19
CA ILE A 33 15.64 -1.30 2.71
C ILE A 33 14.77 -1.79 1.55
N VAL A 34 14.52 -0.93 0.55
CA VAL A 34 13.73 -1.31 -0.63
C VAL A 34 14.39 -2.47 -1.39
N ASN A 35 15.71 -2.38 -1.60
CA ASN A 35 16.49 -3.44 -2.23
C ASN A 35 16.47 -4.74 -1.40
N GLY A 36 16.56 -4.63 -0.08
CA GLY A 36 16.48 -5.76 0.85
C GLY A 36 15.14 -6.48 0.76
N LEU A 37 14.03 -5.74 0.71
CA LEU A 37 12.69 -6.29 0.51
C LEU A 37 12.54 -6.96 -0.85
N LEU A 38 13.01 -6.31 -1.93
CA LEU A 38 12.89 -6.81 -3.30
C LEU A 38 13.67 -8.10 -3.56
N ASN A 39 14.77 -8.31 -2.85
CA ASN A 39 15.62 -9.49 -2.95
C ASN A 39 15.41 -10.50 -1.81
N ASN A 40 14.38 -10.29 -0.98
CA ASN A 40 14.09 -11.12 0.19
C ASN A 40 15.29 -11.25 1.17
N ALA A 41 16.19 -10.27 1.21
CA ALA A 41 17.20 -10.15 2.26
C ALA A 41 16.60 -9.59 3.56
N LEU A 42 15.52 -8.81 3.43
CA LEU A 42 14.67 -8.36 4.53
C LEU A 42 13.26 -8.93 4.35
N SER A 43 12.69 -9.43 5.45
CA SER A 43 11.25 -9.68 5.54
C SER A 43 10.53 -8.40 5.99
N ILE A 44 9.23 -8.32 5.72
CA ILE A 44 8.40 -7.17 6.14
C ILE A 44 8.46 -6.90 7.65
N LYS A 45 8.72 -7.93 8.47
CA LYS A 45 8.82 -7.82 9.95
C LYS A 45 10.16 -7.25 10.43
N GLN A 46 11.16 -7.21 9.56
CA GLN A 46 12.49 -6.67 9.87
C GLN A 46 12.63 -5.21 9.43
N VAL A 47 11.64 -4.69 8.72
CA VAL A 47 11.57 -3.29 8.29
C VAL A 47 10.74 -2.52 9.31
N HIS A 48 11.13 -1.28 9.59
CA HIS A 48 10.38 -0.43 10.50
C HIS A 48 8.97 -0.19 9.95
N GLU A 49 7.95 -0.20 10.81
CA GLU A 49 6.54 -0.06 10.40
C GLU A 49 6.31 1.21 9.56
N VAL A 50 6.85 2.33 10.02
CA VAL A 50 6.82 3.62 9.33
C VAL A 50 7.42 3.56 7.90
N ASP A 51 8.51 2.82 7.69
CA ASP A 51 9.08 2.69 6.35
C ASP A 51 8.14 1.90 5.41
N MET A 52 7.47 0.88 5.95
CA MET A 52 6.46 0.14 5.20
C MET A 52 5.25 1.01 4.87
N ASP A 53 4.82 1.86 5.79
CA ASP A 53 3.71 2.80 5.57
C ASP A 53 4.04 3.80 4.46
N TYR A 54 5.26 4.36 4.44
CA TYR A 54 5.67 5.27 3.36
C TYR A 54 5.78 4.58 2.00
N ILE A 55 6.30 3.35 1.94
CA ILE A 55 6.27 2.55 0.71
C ILE A 55 4.82 2.34 0.25
N CYS A 56 3.94 1.98 1.18
CA CYS A 56 2.53 1.70 0.95
C CYS A 56 1.76 2.94 0.46
N GLN A 57 2.05 4.12 1.02
CA GLN A 57 1.47 5.39 0.60
C GLN A 57 1.81 5.70 -0.87
N VAL A 58 3.08 5.55 -1.27
CA VAL A 58 3.50 5.76 -2.67
C VAL A 58 2.89 4.72 -3.61
N LEU A 59 2.75 3.47 -3.16
CA LEU A 59 2.16 2.38 -3.94
C LEU A 59 0.63 2.28 -3.81
N MET A 60 0.01 3.24 -3.10
CA MET A 60 -1.44 3.36 -2.89
C MET A 60 -2.08 2.03 -2.48
N CYS A 61 -1.51 1.38 -1.47
CA CYS A 61 -2.01 0.15 -0.91
C CYS A 61 -1.67 0.07 0.58
N GLU A 62 -2.31 -0.82 1.33
CA GLU A 62 -2.00 -1.07 2.74
C GLU A 62 -0.90 -2.14 2.91
N PRO A 63 -0.13 -2.17 4.02
CA PRO A 63 0.89 -3.20 4.26
C PRO A 63 0.36 -4.64 4.14
N VAL A 64 -0.89 -4.87 4.54
CA VAL A 64 -1.58 -6.17 4.44
C VAL A 64 -1.76 -6.66 3.01
N TYR A 65 -1.70 -5.76 2.01
CA TYR A 65 -1.73 -6.13 0.59
C TYR A 65 -0.63 -7.14 0.27
N PHE A 66 0.57 -6.99 0.82
CA PHE A 66 1.70 -7.85 0.48
C PHE A 66 1.60 -9.25 1.08
N THR A 67 0.85 -9.41 2.17
CA THR A 67 0.81 -10.63 2.96
C THR A 67 -0.50 -11.41 2.84
N ASN A 68 -1.57 -10.78 2.36
CA ASN A 68 -2.89 -11.40 2.22
C ASN A 68 -3.36 -11.44 0.76
N SER A 69 -3.42 -12.64 0.17
CA SER A 69 -3.87 -12.81 -1.23
C SER A 69 -5.33 -12.39 -1.44
N SER A 70 -6.21 -12.63 -0.46
CA SER A 70 -7.64 -12.28 -0.58
C SER A 70 -7.88 -10.78 -0.68
N ILE A 71 -6.98 -9.95 -0.14
CA ILE A 71 -7.00 -8.50 -0.32
C ILE A 71 -6.54 -8.13 -1.73
N ARG A 72 -5.45 -8.75 -2.22
CA ARG A 72 -4.94 -8.50 -3.58
C ARG A 72 -5.91 -8.94 -4.68
N GLU A 73 -6.59 -10.06 -4.49
CA GLU A 73 -7.58 -10.58 -5.42
C GLU A 73 -8.80 -9.65 -5.56
N LYS A 74 -8.98 -8.68 -4.66
CA LYS A 74 -10.02 -7.64 -4.74
C LYS A 74 -9.49 -6.30 -5.26
N ASP A 75 -8.18 -6.14 -5.41
CA ASP A 75 -7.55 -4.91 -5.86
C ASP A 75 -7.79 -4.68 -7.37
N MET A 76 -8.27 -3.49 -7.73
CA MET A 76 -8.62 -3.19 -9.12
C MET A 76 -7.40 -3.07 -10.04
N VAL A 77 -6.22 -2.78 -9.49
CA VAL A 77 -4.97 -2.71 -10.28
C VAL A 77 -4.49 -4.12 -10.60
N TYR A 78 -4.47 -5.01 -9.60
CA TYR A 78 -4.09 -6.40 -9.74
C TYR A 78 -4.96 -7.12 -10.79
N ASN A 79 -6.27 -6.93 -10.73
CA ASN A 79 -7.23 -7.55 -11.64
C ASN A 79 -7.47 -6.77 -12.94
N SER A 80 -6.67 -5.72 -13.21
CA SER A 80 -6.89 -4.88 -14.38
C SER A 80 -6.72 -5.71 -15.66
N PRO A 81 -7.72 -5.76 -16.57
CA PRO A 81 -7.61 -6.48 -17.84
C PRO A 81 -6.49 -5.96 -18.73
N LYS A 82 -6.13 -4.67 -18.55
CA LYS A 82 -5.00 -4.01 -19.22
C LYS A 82 -4.07 -3.45 -18.17
N GLN A 83 -2.84 -3.95 -18.12
CA GLN A 83 -1.79 -3.49 -17.20
C GLN A 83 -1.08 -2.25 -17.74
N GLU A 84 -1.86 -1.21 -18.07
CA GLU A 84 -1.31 0.07 -18.50
C GLU A 84 -1.07 0.97 -17.28
N VAL A 85 0.17 1.42 -17.11
CA VAL A 85 0.61 2.23 -15.95
C VAL A 85 -0.30 3.43 -15.69
N LYS A 86 -0.69 4.18 -16.74
CA LYS A 86 -1.54 5.36 -16.59
C LYS A 86 -2.92 4.99 -16.04
N SER A 87 -3.56 3.97 -16.59
CA SER A 87 -4.85 3.47 -16.12
C SER A 87 -4.78 2.93 -14.70
N ASN A 88 -3.72 2.18 -14.38
CA ASN A 88 -3.49 1.60 -13.07
C ASN A 88 -3.30 2.68 -11.99
N ARG A 89 -2.56 3.75 -12.28
CA ARG A 89 -2.41 4.89 -11.36
C ARG A 89 -3.76 5.56 -11.05
N ILE A 90 -4.62 5.76 -12.05
CA ILE A 90 -5.96 6.33 -11.84
C ILE A 90 -6.80 5.42 -10.92
N LYS A 91 -6.76 4.09 -11.15
CA LYS A 91 -7.47 3.13 -10.30
C LYS A 91 -6.95 3.12 -8.86
N ALA A 92 -5.63 3.12 -8.70
CA ALA A 92 -4.99 3.14 -7.39
C ALA A 92 -5.33 4.42 -6.61
N ASN A 93 -5.29 5.58 -7.27
CA ASN A 93 -5.74 6.85 -6.68
C ASN A 93 -7.21 6.80 -6.25
N LEU A 94 -8.09 6.23 -7.07
CA LEU A 94 -9.51 6.10 -6.73
C LEU A 94 -9.73 5.19 -5.51
N ILE A 95 -8.99 4.08 -5.43
CA ILE A 95 -9.03 3.18 -4.26
C ILE A 95 -8.54 3.92 -3.02
N SER A 96 -7.40 4.61 -3.09
CA SER A 96 -6.85 5.38 -1.97
C SER A 96 -7.86 6.43 -1.48
N PHE A 97 -8.44 7.21 -2.40
CA PHE A 97 -9.46 8.19 -2.07
C PHE A 97 -10.70 7.57 -1.41
N ALA A 98 -11.16 6.43 -1.90
CA ALA A 98 -12.31 5.73 -1.32
C ALA A 98 -12.03 5.23 0.10
N SER A 99 -10.82 4.72 0.35
CA SER A 99 -10.35 4.33 1.68
C SER A 99 -10.31 5.53 2.63
N ASP A 100 -9.69 6.64 2.21
CA ASP A 100 -9.59 7.87 3.00
C ASP A 100 -10.96 8.43 3.36
N LEU A 101 -11.88 8.47 2.38
CA LEU A 101 -13.25 8.91 2.59
C LEU A 101 -13.99 7.98 3.58
N GLY A 102 -13.82 6.67 3.43
CA GLY A 102 -14.40 5.67 4.33
C GLY A 102 -13.95 5.89 5.78
N PHE A 103 -12.65 6.12 5.98
CA PHE A 103 -12.08 6.43 7.28
C PHE A 103 -12.64 7.73 7.88
N ILE A 104 -12.72 8.81 7.10
CA ILE A 104 -13.32 10.09 7.55
C ILE A 104 -14.78 9.88 7.97
N MET A 105 -15.54 9.09 7.22
CA MET A 105 -16.93 8.77 7.54
C MET A 105 -17.07 7.98 8.83
N GLU A 106 -16.14 7.06 9.12
CA GLU A 106 -16.10 6.29 10.37
C GLU A 106 -15.87 7.20 11.59
N LEU A 107 -14.81 8.02 11.56
CA LEU A 107 -14.53 8.99 12.63
C LEU A 107 -15.69 9.99 12.84
N SER A 108 -16.34 10.39 11.76
CA SER A 108 -17.52 11.27 11.81
C SER A 108 -18.73 10.62 12.48
N ARG A 109 -18.85 9.29 12.44
CA ARG A 109 -19.91 8.55 13.15
C ARG A 109 -19.58 8.39 14.63
N GLU A 110 -18.33 8.07 14.95
CA GLU A 110 -17.86 7.92 16.33
C GLU A 110 -18.03 9.22 17.12
N SER A 111 -17.58 10.35 16.57
CA SER A 111 -17.75 11.68 17.19
C SER A 111 -19.22 12.03 17.48
N LYS A 112 -20.15 11.69 16.58
CA LYS A 112 -21.59 11.88 16.79
C LYS A 112 -22.17 10.96 17.87
N SER A 113 -21.65 9.74 18.00
CA SER A 113 -22.09 8.79 19.03
C SER A 113 -21.61 9.18 20.44
N ASN A 114 -20.40 9.75 20.55
CA ASN A 114 -19.86 10.21 21.83
C ASN A 114 -20.58 11.48 22.34
N ASN A 115 -20.99 12.39 21.45
CA ASN A 115 -21.81 13.55 21.84
C ASN A 115 -23.22 13.17 22.33
N LYS A 116 -23.74 11.98 22.01
CA LYS A 116 -25.05 11.50 22.51
C LYS A 116 -24.99 10.80 23.86
N ARG A 117 -23.79 10.52 24.40
CA ARG A 117 -23.61 9.88 25.72
C ARG A 117 -23.39 10.88 26.86
N HIS A 118 -23.37 12.18 26.56
CA HIS A 118 -23.17 13.26 27.53
C HIS A 118 -24.45 14.08 27.82
N TYR A 119 -25.62 13.56 27.46
CA TYR A 119 -26.93 14.10 27.84
C TYR A 119 -27.79 13.01 28.46
#